data_AF-A0A927WM63-F1
#
_entry.id   AF-A0A927WM63-F1
#
_cell.length_a   1.000
_cell.length_b   1.000
_cell.length_c   1.000
_cell.angle_alpha   90.00
_cell.angle_beta   90.00
_cell.angle_gamma   90.00
#
_symmetry.space_group_name_H-M   'P 1'
#
loop_
_entity.id
_entity.type
_entity.pdbx_description
1 polymer ?
#
loop_
_entity_poly.entity_id
_entity_poly.type
_entity_poly.pdbx_seq_one_letter_code
_entity_poly.pdbx_strand_id
1 'polypeptide(L)'
;MRYRWFADEEKETDEFGVPVSRAEYDEALHPPKTPLYQPKEMLAIAVVAFILLYEWFAGDSAVVMYMCVSFLTFELRPLAKACLGKNGWAASNALAGFSIAMFLGTLLWAFL
;
A
#
# COMPACT_ATOMS: atom_id res chain seq x y z
N MET A 1 -0.58 45.12 28.93
CA MET A 1 -1.13 43.80 28.52
C MET A 1 -0.28 43.29 27.36
N ARG A 2 0.58 42.29 27.61
CA ARG A 2 1.47 41.72 26.59
C ARG A 2 0.70 40.57 25.93
N TYR A 3 0.49 40.64 24.62
CA TYR A 3 -0.24 39.60 23.89
C TYR A 3 0.50 38.27 24.05
N ARG A 4 -0.13 37.32 24.74
CA ARG A 4 0.40 35.96 25.03
C ARG A 4 0.60 35.10 23.78
N TRP A 5 0.25 35.62 22.61
CA TRP A 5 0.45 34.96 21.33
C TRP A 5 1.90 35.07 20.81
N PHE A 6 2.69 36.01 21.35
CA PHE A 6 4.11 36.22 21.03
C PHE A 6 5.06 35.91 22.20
N ALA A 7 4.57 35.28 23.27
CA ALA A 7 5.44 34.77 24.32
C ALA A 7 6.04 33.44 23.83
N ASP A 8 7.11 33.57 23.04
CA ASP A 8 7.97 32.46 22.62
C ASP A 8 8.74 31.95 23.85
N GLU A 9 8.21 30.96 24.58
CA GLU A 9 8.91 30.38 25.73
C GLU A 9 9.76 29.15 25.37
N GLU A 10 9.61 28.54 24.20
CA GLU A 10 10.46 27.45 23.73
C GLU A 10 10.64 27.54 22.20
N LYS A 11 11.57 28.37 21.75
CA LYS A 11 12.10 28.28 20.38
C LYS A 11 13.27 27.30 20.41
N GLU A 12 13.00 26.03 20.11
CA GLU A 12 14.06 25.08 19.79
C GLU A 12 14.85 25.63 18.59
N THR A 13 16.15 25.85 18.80
CA THR A 13 17.09 26.20 17.74
C THR A 13 17.69 24.91 17.21
N ASP A 14 17.81 24.81 15.88
CA ASP A 14 18.48 23.69 15.22
C ASP A 14 19.97 23.60 15.61
N GLU A 15 20.68 22.53 15.24
CA GLU A 15 22.12 22.33 15.51
C GLU A 15 23.00 23.49 15.03
N PHE A 16 22.49 24.31 14.10
CA PHE A 16 23.16 25.50 13.55
C PHE A 16 22.72 26.83 14.18
N GLY A 17 21.91 26.80 15.24
CA GLY A 17 21.46 27.99 15.96
C GLY A 17 20.37 28.81 15.24
N VAL A 18 19.78 28.26 14.18
CA VAL A 18 18.68 28.90 13.44
C VAL A 18 17.36 28.54 14.14
N PRO A 19 16.44 29.52 14.35
CA PRO A 19 15.13 29.21 14.90
C PRO A 19 14.37 28.32 13.92
N VAL A 20 14.02 27.10 14.35
CA VAL A 20 13.27 26.14 13.53
C VAL A 20 11.94 26.76 13.16
N SER A 21 11.56 26.69 11.88
CA SER A 21 10.27 27.20 11.45
C SER A 21 9.16 26.35 12.08
N ARG A 22 8.04 26.98 12.49
CA ARG A 22 6.90 26.20 13.03
C ARG A 22 6.41 25.11 12.09
N ALA A 23 6.59 25.29 10.77
CA ALA A 23 6.26 24.29 9.76
C ALA A 23 7.14 23.04 9.89
N GLU A 24 8.45 23.20 10.05
CA GLU A 24 9.37 22.06 10.27
C GLU A 24 9.11 21.36 11.60
N TYR A 25 8.73 22.10 12.65
CA TYR A 25 8.35 21.53 13.94
C TYR A 25 7.03 20.72 13.86
N ASP A 26 6.02 21.26 13.17
CA ASP A 26 4.74 20.56 12.94
C ASP A 26 4.90 19.34 12.03
N GLU A 27 5.79 19.38 11.03
CA GLU A 27 6.15 18.24 10.18
C GLU A 27 6.90 17.14 10.94
N ALA A 28 7.76 17.52 11.90
CA ALA A 28 8.45 16.56 12.78
C ALA A 28 7.49 15.90 13.79
N LEU A 29 6.48 16.63 14.27
CA LEU A 29 5.43 16.11 15.16
C LEU A 29 4.43 15.21 14.43
N HIS A 30 4.19 15.48 13.15
CA HIS A 30 3.27 14.73 12.30
C HIS A 30 3.98 14.23 11.03
N PRO A 31 4.90 13.25 11.15
CA PRO A 31 5.48 12.63 9.97
C PRO A 31 4.33 12.08 9.11
N PRO A 32 4.33 12.33 7.79
CA PRO A 32 3.25 11.87 6.93
C PRO A 32 3.21 10.35 6.99
N LYS A 33 2.18 9.81 7.67
CA LYS A 33 1.85 8.39 7.61
C LYS A 33 1.45 8.10 6.18
N THR A 34 2.39 7.68 5.35
CA THR A 34 2.08 7.16 4.02
C THR A 34 1.28 5.88 4.24
N PRO A 35 -0.03 5.87 3.92
CA PRO A 35 -0.82 4.67 4.12
C PRO A 35 -0.30 3.58 3.16
N LEU A 36 -0.25 2.33 3.64
CA LEU A 36 0.24 1.19 2.86
C LEU A 36 -0.59 0.97 1.59
N TYR A 37 -1.88 1.31 1.64
CA TYR A 37 -2.80 1.30 0.51
C TYR A 37 -3.59 2.60 0.45
N GLN A 38 -3.87 3.06 -0.76
CA GLN A 38 -4.84 4.11 -0.99
C GLN A 38 -6.28 3.55 -0.89
N PRO A 39 -7.28 4.38 -0.53
CA PRO A 39 -8.67 3.93 -0.42
C PRO A 39 -9.22 3.28 -1.70
N LYS A 40 -8.74 3.75 -2.87
CA LYS A 40 -9.10 3.21 -4.18
C LYS A 40 -8.57 1.80 -4.40
N GLU A 41 -7.35 1.54 -3.96
CA GLU A 41 -6.71 0.22 -4.06
C GLU A 41 -7.42 -0.77 -3.13
N MET A 42 -7.78 -0.35 -1.92
CA MET A 42 -8.56 -1.19 -1.00
C MET A 42 -9.93 -1.56 -1.57
N LEU A 43 -10.61 -0.62 -2.24
CA LEU A 43 -11.88 -0.89 -2.90
C LEU A 43 -11.70 -1.90 -4.06
N ALA A 44 -10.65 -1.74 -4.88
CA ALA A 44 -10.34 -2.68 -5.95
C ALA A 44 -10.08 -4.10 -5.41
N ILE A 45 -9.28 -4.23 -4.34
CA ILE A 45 -9.03 -5.50 -3.66
C ILE A 45 -10.35 -6.12 -3.15
N ALA A 46 -11.20 -5.32 -2.50
CA ALA A 46 -12.47 -5.80 -1.97
C ALA A 46 -13.41 -6.30 -3.06
N VAL A 47 -13.51 -5.57 -4.18
CA VAL A 47 -14.34 -5.96 -5.33
C VAL A 47 -13.81 -7.25 -5.96
N VAL A 48 -12.51 -7.36 -6.19
CA VAL A 48 -11.91 -8.56 -6.79
C VAL A 48 -12.03 -9.77 -5.87
N ALA A 49 -11.86 -9.58 -4.55
CA ALA A 49 -12.09 -10.64 -3.57
C ALA A 49 -13.56 -11.11 -3.57
N PHE A 50 -14.52 -10.19 -3.70
CA PHE A 50 -15.92 -10.53 -3.81
C PHE A 50 -16.24 -11.32 -5.09
N ILE A 51 -15.70 -10.90 -6.25
CA ILE A 51 -15.84 -11.62 -7.52
C ILE A 51 -15.24 -13.03 -7.40
N LEU A 52 -14.06 -13.16 -6.80
CA LEU A 52 -13.43 -14.46 -6.58
C LEU A 52 -14.32 -15.38 -5.75
N LEU A 53 -14.90 -14.89 -4.65
CA LEU A 53 -15.81 -15.67 -3.81
C LEU A 53 -17.07 -16.06 -4.59
N TYR A 54 -17.63 -15.12 -5.36
CA TYR A 54 -18.78 -15.42 -6.21
C TYR A 54 -18.47 -16.52 -7.22
N GLU A 55 -17.36 -16.43 -7.96
CA GLU A 55 -16.94 -17.45 -8.92
C GLU A 55 -16.65 -18.79 -8.23
N TRP A 56 -16.12 -18.77 -7.02
CA TRP A 56 -15.85 -19.99 -6.25
C TRP A 56 -17.13 -20.74 -5.84
N PHE A 57 -18.20 -20.00 -5.49
CA PHE A 57 -19.43 -20.61 -4.97
C PHE A 57 -20.52 -20.83 -6.03
N ALA A 58 -20.59 -19.95 -7.02
CA ALA A 58 -21.73 -19.88 -7.95
C ALA A 58 -21.31 -19.74 -9.43
N GLY A 59 -20.06 -19.39 -9.69
CA GLY A 59 -19.55 -19.27 -11.06
C GLY A 59 -18.99 -20.58 -11.60
N ASP A 60 -18.78 -20.58 -12.91
CA ASP A 60 -18.18 -21.70 -13.66
C ASP A 60 -16.97 -21.21 -14.49
N SER A 61 -16.59 -19.93 -14.35
CA SER A 61 -15.50 -19.37 -15.14
C SER A 61 -14.16 -19.51 -14.41
N ALA A 62 -13.49 -20.63 -14.67
CA ALA A 62 -12.12 -20.86 -14.21
C ALA A 62 -11.19 -19.70 -14.62
N VAL A 63 -11.37 -19.13 -15.82
CA VAL A 63 -10.57 -18.01 -16.33
C VAL A 63 -10.72 -16.78 -15.44
N VAL A 64 -11.95 -16.38 -15.10
CA VAL A 64 -12.20 -15.21 -14.23
C VAL A 64 -11.63 -15.47 -12.83
N MET A 65 -11.81 -16.66 -12.28
CA MET A 65 -11.25 -17.05 -10.98
C MET A 65 -9.72 -16.89 -10.94
N TYR A 66 -9.00 -17.44 -11.92
CA TYR A 66 -7.54 -17.34 -11.97
C TYR A 66 -7.06 -15.91 -12.25
N MET A 67 -7.82 -15.11 -13.00
CA MET A 67 -7.54 -13.68 -13.18
C MET A 67 -7.64 -12.93 -11.85
N CYS A 68 -8.67 -13.19 -11.05
CA CYS A 68 -8.81 -12.59 -9.72
C CYS A 68 -7.67 -13.00 -8.77
N VAL A 69 -7.26 -14.27 -8.80
CA VAL A 69 -6.10 -14.75 -8.01
C VAL A 69 -4.80 -14.07 -8.45
N SER A 70 -4.59 -13.89 -9.77
CA SER A 70 -3.41 -13.19 -10.29
C SER A 70 -3.36 -11.74 -9.80
N PHE A 71 -4.49 -11.05 -9.77
CA PHE A 71 -4.59 -9.68 -9.26
C PHE A 71 -4.36 -9.61 -7.75
N LEU A 72 -5.01 -10.46 -6.95
CA LEU A 72 -4.87 -10.45 -5.50
C LEU A 72 -3.43 -10.78 -5.05
N THR A 73 -2.76 -11.70 -5.74
CA THR A 73 -1.35 -12.03 -5.46
C THR A 73 -0.40 -10.89 -5.81
N PHE A 74 -0.72 -10.06 -6.81
CA PHE A 74 -0.01 -8.82 -7.10
C PHE A 74 -0.20 -7.78 -6.01
N GLU A 75 -1.44 -7.61 -5.55
CA GLU A 75 -1.78 -6.64 -4.50
C GLU A 75 -1.22 -7.05 -3.13
N LEU A 76 -0.84 -8.32 -2.92
CA LEU A 76 -0.18 -8.80 -1.70
C LEU A 76 1.30 -8.38 -1.55
N ARG A 77 1.93 -7.81 -2.59
CA ARG A 77 3.34 -7.38 -2.57
C ARG A 77 3.69 -6.33 -1.49
N PRO A 78 2.92 -5.26 -1.28
CA PRO A 78 3.19 -4.27 -0.24
C PRO A 78 3.05 -4.89 1.15
N LEU A 79 2.06 -5.77 1.35
CA LEU A 79 1.89 -6.57 2.57
C LEU A 79 3.10 -7.46 2.84
N ALA A 80 3.61 -8.15 1.82
CA ALA A 80 4.81 -8.98 1.97
C ALA A 80 6.04 -8.15 2.36
N LYS A 81 6.20 -6.95 1.81
CA LYS A 81 7.27 -6.01 2.23
C LYS A 81 7.10 -5.54 3.68
N ALA A 82 5.87 -5.23 4.08
CA ALA A 82 5.57 -4.76 5.44
C ALA A 82 5.74 -5.88 6.49
N CYS A 83 5.33 -7.11 6.20
CA CYS A 83 5.39 -8.23 7.15
C CYS A 83 6.76 -8.90 7.24
N LEU A 84 7.51 -9.04 6.14
CA LEU A 84 8.75 -9.86 6.11
C LEU A 84 10.04 -9.05 6.26
N GLY A 85 9.96 -7.72 6.41
CA GLY A 85 11.11 -6.85 6.67
C GLY A 85 12.24 -7.06 5.65
N LYS A 86 13.43 -7.49 6.12
CA LYS A 86 14.63 -7.74 5.29
C LYS A 86 14.41 -8.74 4.14
N ASN A 87 13.55 -9.74 4.32
CA ASN A 87 13.23 -10.73 3.27
C ASN A 87 12.02 -10.33 2.41
N GLY A 88 11.35 -9.23 2.75
CA GLY A 88 10.15 -8.76 2.06
C GLY A 88 10.39 -8.38 0.59
N TRP A 89 11.62 -8.02 0.23
CA TRP A 89 11.96 -7.72 -1.17
C TRP A 89 11.94 -8.97 -2.06
N ALA A 90 12.56 -10.06 -1.61
CA ALA A 90 12.56 -11.32 -2.34
C ALA A 90 11.14 -11.90 -2.45
N ALA A 91 10.38 -11.89 -1.35
CA ALA A 91 9.00 -12.36 -1.34
C ALA A 91 8.09 -11.52 -2.25
N SER A 92 8.25 -10.19 -2.24
CA SER A 92 7.50 -9.31 -3.14
C SER A 92 7.82 -9.56 -4.61
N ASN A 93 9.07 -9.86 -4.96
CA ASN A 93 9.44 -10.17 -6.34
C ASN A 93 8.90 -11.55 -6.77
N ALA A 94 8.93 -12.53 -5.88
CA ALA A 94 8.33 -13.84 -6.12
C ALA A 94 6.81 -13.74 -6.36
N LEU A 95 6.10 -12.95 -5.54
CA LEU A 95 4.66 -12.69 -5.72
C LEU A 95 4.36 -11.96 -7.03
N ALA A 96 5.20 -10.99 -7.42
CA ALA A 96 5.07 -10.33 -8.72
C ALA A 96 5.25 -11.31 -9.89
N GLY A 97 6.28 -12.14 -9.83
CA GLY A 97 6.56 -13.14 -10.86
C GLY A 97 5.44 -14.18 -10.96
N PHE A 98 4.94 -14.65 -9.82
CA PHE A 98 3.80 -15.58 -9.77
C PHE A 98 2.54 -14.97 -10.38
N SER A 99 2.20 -13.73 -10.00
CA SER A 99 1.06 -13.02 -10.55
C SER A 99 1.13 -12.88 -12.07
N ILE A 100 2.29 -12.47 -12.61
CA ILE A 100 2.50 -12.32 -14.04
C ILE A 100 2.37 -13.67 -14.76
N ALA A 101 2.99 -14.72 -14.21
CA ALA A 101 2.92 -16.06 -14.80
C ALA A 101 1.47 -16.58 -14.85
N MET A 102 0.72 -16.39 -13.76
CA MET A 102 -0.70 -16.74 -13.69
C MET A 102 -1.52 -15.95 -14.72
N PHE A 103 -1.32 -14.64 -14.81
CA PHE A 103 -2.02 -13.78 -15.76
C PHE A 103 -1.74 -14.14 -17.22
N LEU A 104 -0.50 -14.47 -17.56
CA LEU A 104 -0.16 -14.94 -18.91
C LEU A 104 -0.76 -16.31 -19.19
N GLY A 105 -0.73 -17.22 -18.21
CA GLY A 105 -1.34 -18.54 -18.33
C GLY A 105 -2.86 -18.47 -18.56
N THR A 106 -3.55 -17.59 -17.82
CA THR A 106 -4.99 -17.38 -18.01
C THR A 106 -5.32 -16.74 -19.35
N LEU A 107 -4.51 -15.78 -19.81
CA LEU A 107 -4.69 -15.21 -21.15
C LEU A 107 -4.54 -16.28 -22.24
N LEU A 108 -3.49 -17.10 -22.18
CA LEU A 108 -3.30 -18.17 -23.15
C LEU A 108 -4.47 -19.15 -23.15
N TRP A 109 -4.97 -19.53 -21.98
CA TRP A 109 -6.13 -20.41 -21.86
C TRP A 109 -7.41 -19.74 -22.38
N ALA A 110 -7.62 -18.45 -22.15
CA ALA A 110 -8.81 -17.75 -22.62
C ALA A 110 -8.93 -17.72 -24.17
N PHE A 111 -7.82 -17.88 -24.90
CA PHE A 111 -7.78 -17.86 -26.37
C PHE A 111 -7.61 -19.25 -27.01
N LEU A 112 -7.61 -20.33 -26.21
CA LEU A 112 -7.40 -21.71 -26.66
C LEU A 112 -8.70 -22.51 -26.59
#